data_AF-A0A6H2NUN8-F1
#
_entry.id   AF-A0A6H2NUN8-F1
#
_cell.length_a   1.000
_cell.length_b   1.000
_cell.length_c   1.000
_cell.angle_alpha   90.00
_cell.angle_beta   90.00
_cell.angle_gamma   90.00
#
_symmetry.space_group_name_H-M   'P 1'
#
loop_
_entity.id
_entity.type
_entity.pdbx_description
1 polymer ?
#
loop_
_entity_poly.entity_id
_entity_poly.type
_entity_poly.pdbx_seq_one_letter_code
_entity_poly.pdbx_strand_id
1 'polypeptide(L)'
;MFNNFRVKIVLIDYNKIISLKKIQTESLNLAKQDETLAKKLTLDRIKVEVAQFIKEHKINRIFIPGNYYNLHSEPFPPTPCCQLVTEAIVKIIDDNPAIHLLGICGGLQGIMNAKGIEVVSVANLVSDEEKQRSHLKSAPNPQKEDVPLQQIKIVPNSRLAELVAKFLIPNENGWFSTYFPDAHSGAVSNTPENRRKLELLGYKVAAFSSDGVIEAIEDKHGNIYFQSHPEALVVKSDKNLYLSNHKERQVSTLVAIAIINDFLYRA
;
A
#
# COMPACT_ATOMS: atom_id res chain seq x y z
N MET A 1 -6.81 11.61 7.69
CA MET A 1 -7.38 10.29 8.07
C MET A 1 -7.31 10.04 9.57
N PHE A 2 -6.14 9.99 10.21
CA PHE A 2 -6.03 9.38 11.54
C PHE A 2 -6.38 10.26 12.76
N ASN A 3 -6.76 11.53 12.56
CA ASN A 3 -7.00 12.47 13.67
C ASN A 3 -8.06 11.98 14.67
N ASN A 4 -9.02 11.19 14.22
CA ASN A 4 -10.10 10.66 15.06
C ASN A 4 -9.70 9.41 15.86
N PHE A 5 -8.49 8.87 15.63
CA PHE A 5 -8.01 7.64 16.26
C PHE A 5 -7.09 7.89 17.46
N ARG A 6 -7.04 9.11 18.02
CA ARG A 6 -6.21 9.40 19.22
C ARG A 6 -4.75 8.94 19.10
N VAL A 7 -4.20 8.90 17.89
CA VAL A 7 -2.81 8.56 17.62
C VAL A 7 -1.99 9.82 17.42
N LYS A 8 -0.71 9.78 17.80
CA LYS A 8 0.24 10.84 17.45
C LYS A 8 0.69 10.65 16.02
N ILE A 9 0.37 11.60 15.15
CA ILE A 9 0.78 11.58 13.75
C ILE A 9 2.09 12.35 13.60
N VAL A 10 3.07 11.73 12.95
CA VAL A 10 4.33 12.36 12.56
C VAL A 10 4.43 12.26 11.04
N LEU A 11 4.60 13.40 10.36
CA LEU A 11 4.78 13.44 8.91
C LEU A 11 6.27 13.29 8.58
N ILE A 12 6.57 12.34 7.70
CA ILE A 12 7.91 12.15 7.14
C ILE A 12 8.02 13.04 5.91
N ASP A 13 8.69 14.18 6.06
CA ASP A 13 9.07 15.02 4.93
C ASP A 13 10.43 14.55 4.40
N TYR A 14 10.40 13.81 3.29
CA TYR A 14 11.60 13.21 2.70
C TYR A 14 12.69 14.24 2.39
N ASN A 15 12.32 15.47 2.03
CA ASN A 15 13.30 16.52 1.71
C ASN A 15 13.95 17.13 2.96
N LYS A 16 13.30 17.02 4.12
CA LYS A 16 13.85 17.48 5.41
C LYS A 16 14.71 16.42 6.07
N ILE A 17 14.34 15.15 5.94
CA ILE A 17 15.07 14.04 6.55
C ILE A 17 16.29 13.69 5.69
N ILE A 18 16.19 13.83 4.37
CA ILE A 18 17.23 13.40 3.42
C ILE A 18 17.66 14.55 2.54
N SER A 19 18.93 14.94 2.67
CA SER A 19 19.59 15.78 1.68
C SER A 19 20.06 14.92 0.50
N LEU A 20 19.14 14.55 -0.40
CA LEU A 20 19.39 13.53 -1.43
C LEU A 20 20.59 13.89 -2.32
N LYS A 21 20.67 15.14 -2.79
CA LYS A 21 21.81 15.60 -3.61
C LYS A 21 23.13 15.44 -2.88
N LYS A 22 23.19 15.83 -1.61
CA LYS A 22 24.40 15.71 -0.78
C LYS A 22 24.80 14.23 -0.61
N ILE A 23 23.83 13.38 -0.27
CA ILE A 23 24.07 11.94 -0.09
C ILE A 23 24.56 11.31 -1.40
N GLN A 24 23.95 11.64 -2.54
CA GLN A 24 24.37 11.12 -3.84
C GLN A 24 25.77 11.56 -4.23
N THR A 25 26.11 12.85 -4.08
CA THR A 25 27.45 13.38 -4.38
C THR A 25 28.51 12.71 -3.51
N GLU A 26 28.28 12.63 -2.20
CA GLU A 26 29.23 12.00 -1.28
C GLU A 26 29.36 10.49 -1.54
N SER A 27 28.27 9.80 -1.87
CA SER A 27 28.28 8.37 -2.20
C SER A 27 29.04 8.09 -3.50
N LEU A 28 28.88 8.93 -4.53
CA LEU A 28 29.61 8.81 -5.79
C LEU A 28 31.11 9.06 -5.61
N ASN A 29 31.47 10.03 -4.77
CA ASN A 29 32.86 10.30 -4.41
C ASN A 29 33.49 9.10 -3.66
N LEU A 30 32.79 8.54 -2.68
CA LEU A 30 33.25 7.35 -1.94
C LEU A 30 33.37 6.12 -2.83
N ALA A 31 32.46 5.96 -3.80
CA ALA A 31 32.46 4.88 -4.77
C ALA A 31 33.50 5.04 -5.87
N LYS A 32 34.32 6.11 -5.87
CA LYS A 32 35.29 6.42 -6.94
C LYS A 32 34.67 6.42 -8.34
N GLN A 33 33.46 7.00 -8.48
CA GLN A 33 32.68 7.06 -9.72
C GLN A 33 32.06 5.72 -10.17
N ASP A 34 32.11 4.64 -9.36
CA ASP A 34 31.31 3.44 -9.61
C ASP A 34 29.84 3.72 -9.26
N GLU A 35 28.98 3.80 -10.27
CA GLU A 35 27.56 4.09 -10.10
C GLU A 35 26.78 3.01 -9.34
N THR A 36 27.16 1.73 -9.50
CA THR A 36 26.46 0.62 -8.83
C THR A 36 26.75 0.64 -7.34
N LEU A 37 28.02 0.82 -6.99
CA LEU A 37 28.44 0.98 -5.61
C LEU A 37 27.87 2.28 -5.00
N ALA A 38 27.85 3.38 -5.75
CA ALA A 38 27.29 4.65 -5.29
C ALA A 38 25.78 4.55 -4.97
N LYS A 39 25.01 3.83 -5.79
CA LYS A 39 23.57 3.55 -5.53
C LYS A 39 23.39 2.78 -4.22
N LYS A 40 24.20 1.75 -3.99
CA LYS A 40 24.17 0.98 -2.74
C LYS A 40 24.48 1.85 -1.52
N LEU A 41 25.56 2.62 -1.58
CA LEU A 41 25.96 3.54 -0.50
C LEU A 41 24.90 4.61 -0.21
N THR A 42 24.26 5.13 -1.26
CA THR A 42 23.15 6.10 -1.14
C THR A 42 21.99 5.49 -0.35
N LEU A 43 21.57 4.28 -0.71
CA LEU A 43 20.47 3.59 -0.04
C LEU A 43 20.80 3.25 1.42
N ASP A 44 22.03 2.80 1.70
CA ASP A 44 22.48 2.49 3.05
C ASP A 44 22.46 3.74 3.95
N ARG A 45 22.89 4.89 3.43
CA ARG A 45 22.79 6.18 4.14
C ARG A 45 21.36 6.62 4.38
N ILE A 46 20.50 6.53 3.37
CA ILE A 46 19.08 6.85 3.53
C ILE A 46 18.44 5.96 4.60
N LYS A 47 18.79 4.66 4.64
CA LYS A 47 18.34 3.75 5.69
C LYS A 47 18.74 4.22 7.08
N VAL A 48 19.98 4.69 7.26
CA VAL A 48 20.45 5.22 8.56
C VAL A 48 19.64 6.44 8.99
N GLU A 49 19.46 7.42 8.10
CA GLU A 49 18.70 8.64 8.41
C GLU A 49 17.22 8.34 8.75
N VAL A 50 16.58 7.46 7.97
CA VAL A 50 15.18 7.05 8.21
C VAL A 50 15.06 6.27 9.52
N ALA A 51 15.99 5.36 9.80
CA ALA A 51 15.99 4.60 11.06
C ALA A 51 16.19 5.51 12.28
N GLN A 52 17.07 6.50 12.17
CA GLN A 52 17.29 7.50 13.22
C GLN A 52 16.02 8.31 13.47
N PHE A 53 15.37 8.81 12.41
CA PHE A 53 14.09 9.54 12.51
C PHE A 53 13.00 8.70 13.19
N ILE A 54 12.84 7.44 12.78
CA ILE A 54 11.88 6.49 13.38
C ILE A 54 12.14 6.33 14.88
N LYS A 55 13.40 6.15 15.27
CA LYS A 55 13.81 5.97 16.67
C LYS A 55 13.56 7.22 17.51
N GLU A 56 13.98 8.40 17.03
CA GLU A 56 13.81 9.69 17.73
C GLU A 56 12.33 10.01 17.99
N HIS A 57 11.47 9.71 17.01
CA HIS A 57 10.04 9.95 17.12
C HIS A 57 9.25 8.79 17.73
N LYS A 58 9.92 7.68 18.10
CA LYS A 58 9.31 6.46 18.65
C LYS A 58 8.19 5.90 17.76
N ILE A 59 8.43 5.88 16.45
CA ILE A 59 7.45 5.44 15.46
C ILE A 59 7.35 3.92 15.48
N ASN A 60 6.14 3.39 15.66
CA ASN A 60 5.82 1.96 15.64
C ASN A 60 4.79 1.59 14.56
N ARG A 61 4.27 2.57 13.82
CA ARG A 61 3.31 2.43 12.72
C ARG A 61 3.75 3.34 11.59
N ILE A 62 3.88 2.77 10.39
CA ILE A 62 4.22 3.53 9.19
C ILE A 62 3.11 3.32 8.16
N PHE A 63 2.59 4.43 7.65
CA PHE A 63 1.58 4.44 6.61
C PHE A 63 2.16 5.08 5.35
N ILE A 64 2.17 4.34 4.24
CA ILE A 64 2.58 4.81 2.92
C ILE A 64 1.33 4.99 2.07
N PRO A 65 0.88 6.23 1.82
CA PRO A 65 -0.34 6.51 1.09
C PRO A 65 -0.19 6.24 -0.41
N GLY A 66 -1.33 6.26 -1.12
CA GLY A 66 -1.34 6.31 -2.57
C GLY A 66 -0.60 7.54 -3.10
N ASN A 67 0.08 7.38 -4.23
CA ASN A 67 0.75 8.46 -4.92
C ASN A 67 0.07 8.71 -6.26
N TYR A 68 0.04 9.96 -6.72
CA TYR A 68 -0.46 10.31 -8.06
C TYR A 68 0.47 9.79 -9.17
N TYR A 69 1.73 9.52 -8.84
CA TYR A 69 2.73 9.05 -9.78
C TYR A 69 2.75 7.52 -9.87
N ASN A 70 2.73 7.04 -11.10
CA ASN A 70 2.74 5.63 -11.46
C ASN A 70 4.17 5.10 -11.56
N LEU A 71 4.47 4.00 -10.87
CA LEU A 71 5.77 3.32 -11.00
C LEU A 71 5.99 2.64 -12.36
N HIS A 72 4.96 2.58 -13.22
CA HIS A 72 4.97 1.89 -14.51
C HIS A 72 4.92 2.83 -15.72
N SER A 73 4.88 4.15 -15.54
CA SER A 73 4.78 5.10 -16.66
C SER A 73 5.67 6.32 -16.47
N GLU A 74 6.27 6.81 -17.56
CA GLU A 74 7.14 7.99 -17.51
C GLU A 74 6.39 9.32 -17.27
N PRO A 75 7.04 10.32 -16.62
CA PRO A 75 8.34 10.15 -15.98
C PRO A 75 8.18 9.19 -14.80
N PHE A 76 9.16 8.30 -14.59
CA PHE A 76 9.20 7.41 -13.42
C PHE A 76 9.69 8.19 -12.18
N PRO A 77 8.82 8.95 -11.48
CA PRO A 77 9.06 9.12 -10.06
C PRO A 77 7.76 9.30 -9.23
N PRO A 78 7.61 8.68 -8.05
CA PRO A 78 7.72 9.49 -6.84
C PRO A 78 9.12 10.10 -6.87
N THR A 79 9.31 11.41 -6.64
CA THR A 79 10.62 12.08 -6.57
C THR A 79 11.68 11.07 -6.10
N PRO A 80 12.80 10.79 -6.79
CA PRO A 80 13.65 9.61 -6.52
C PRO A 80 13.90 9.30 -5.02
N CYS A 81 13.91 10.35 -4.19
CA CYS A 81 13.84 10.28 -2.73
C CYS A 81 12.70 9.40 -2.14
N CYS A 82 11.45 9.53 -2.57
CA CYS A 82 10.28 8.83 -2.02
C CYS A 82 10.33 7.31 -2.27
N GLN A 83 10.75 6.85 -3.46
CA GLN A 83 10.98 5.42 -3.68
C GLN A 83 12.17 4.91 -2.86
N LEU A 84 13.27 5.65 -2.79
CA LEU A 84 14.43 5.30 -1.95
C LEU A 84 14.08 5.25 -0.45
N VAL A 85 13.21 6.15 0.03
CA VAL A 85 12.69 6.13 1.41
C VAL A 85 11.79 4.93 1.61
N THR A 86 10.92 4.61 0.65
CA THR A 86 10.06 3.42 0.72
C THR A 86 10.92 2.16 0.81
N GLU A 87 11.96 2.04 -0.01
CA GLU A 87 12.94 0.95 0.06
C GLU A 87 13.64 0.88 1.43
N ALA A 88 14.06 2.02 1.98
CA ALA A 88 14.64 2.09 3.31
C ALA A 88 13.67 1.64 4.41
N ILE A 89 12.43 2.13 4.38
CA ILE A 89 11.35 1.74 5.32
C ILE A 89 11.12 0.23 5.26
N VAL A 90 10.98 -0.32 4.06
CA VAL A 90 10.76 -1.75 3.84
C VAL A 90 11.90 -2.60 4.42
N LYS A 91 13.16 -2.16 4.24
CA LYS A 91 14.32 -2.84 4.86
C LYS A 91 14.35 -2.70 6.38
N ILE A 92 13.98 -1.54 6.93
CA ILE A 92 13.94 -1.32 8.38
C ILE A 92 12.90 -2.21 9.05
N ILE A 93 11.75 -2.40 8.41
CA ILE A 93 10.65 -3.22 8.95
C ILE A 93 10.97 -4.71 8.88
N ASP A 94 11.62 -5.16 7.80
CA ASP A 94 12.15 -6.54 7.73
C ASP A 94 13.09 -6.85 8.91
N ASP A 95 13.91 -5.88 9.33
CA ASP A 95 14.84 -6.01 10.44
C ASP A 95 14.16 -5.77 11.81
N ASN A 96 12.98 -5.14 11.84
CA ASN A 96 12.26 -4.77 13.05
C ASN A 96 10.74 -4.96 12.89
N PRO A 97 10.23 -6.20 13.09
CA PRO A 97 8.83 -6.52 12.88
C PRO A 97 7.88 -5.89 13.91
N ALA A 98 8.40 -5.22 14.95
CA ALA A 98 7.58 -4.46 15.91
C ALA A 98 6.98 -3.17 15.29
N ILE A 99 7.49 -2.74 14.13
CA ILE A 99 6.93 -1.62 13.37
C ILE A 99 5.95 -2.18 12.34
N HIS A 100 4.67 -1.80 12.43
CA HIS A 100 3.67 -2.24 11.46
C HIS A 100 3.64 -1.30 10.26
N LEU A 101 3.36 -1.88 9.09
CA LEU A 101 3.29 -1.18 7.82
C LEU A 101 1.87 -1.26 7.25
N LEU A 102 1.41 -0.15 6.69
CA LEU A 102 0.24 -0.12 5.81
C LEU A 102 0.63 0.62 4.54
N GLY A 103 0.37 0.00 3.39
CA GLY A 103 0.61 0.57 2.07
C GLY A 103 -0.69 0.57 1.28
N ILE A 104 -1.05 1.71 0.70
CA ILE A 104 -2.28 1.85 -0.09
C ILE A 104 -1.94 2.36 -1.49
N CYS A 105 -2.55 1.77 -2.52
CA CYS A 105 -2.39 2.11 -3.92
C CYS A 105 -0.89 2.20 -4.31
N GLY A 106 -0.38 3.39 -4.66
CA GLY A 106 1.04 3.63 -4.91
C GLY A 106 1.97 3.19 -3.77
N GLY A 107 1.50 3.17 -2.52
CA GLY A 107 2.25 2.62 -1.38
C GLY A 107 2.45 1.12 -1.45
N LEU A 108 1.40 0.33 -1.79
CA LEU A 108 1.53 -1.10 -2.07
C LEU A 108 2.52 -1.32 -3.23
N GLN A 109 2.37 -0.56 -4.31
CA GLN A 109 3.23 -0.68 -5.48
C GLN A 109 4.70 -0.38 -5.15
N GLY A 110 4.98 0.68 -4.38
CA GLY A 110 6.33 1.04 -3.94
C GLY A 110 6.98 -0.01 -3.04
N ILE A 111 6.20 -0.60 -2.13
CA ILE A 111 6.66 -1.69 -1.27
C ILE A 111 6.99 -2.94 -2.09
N MET A 112 6.11 -3.32 -3.03
CA MET A 112 6.34 -4.48 -3.90
C MET A 112 7.55 -4.26 -4.81
N ASN A 113 7.65 -3.08 -5.44
CA ASN A 113 8.81 -2.72 -6.25
C ASN A 113 10.12 -2.76 -5.44
N ALA A 114 10.12 -2.29 -4.19
CA ALA A 114 11.27 -2.37 -3.29
C ALA A 114 11.73 -3.81 -2.98
N LYS A 115 10.83 -4.79 -3.17
CA LYS A 115 11.12 -6.22 -3.04
C LYS A 115 11.48 -6.90 -4.37
N GLY A 116 11.57 -6.15 -5.47
CA GLY A 116 11.79 -6.69 -6.81
C GLY A 116 10.57 -7.43 -7.38
N ILE A 117 9.38 -7.15 -6.84
CA ILE A 117 8.10 -7.65 -7.37
C ILE A 117 7.65 -6.68 -8.45
N GLU A 118 7.27 -7.25 -9.59
CA GLU A 118 6.89 -6.49 -10.78
C GLU A 118 5.55 -5.77 -10.57
N VAL A 119 5.54 -4.48 -10.90
CA VAL A 119 4.34 -3.63 -10.97
C VAL A 119 4.16 -3.20 -12.42
N VAL A 120 2.98 -3.44 -12.98
CA VAL A 120 2.64 -3.19 -14.38
C VAL A 120 1.39 -2.32 -14.50
N SER A 121 1.13 -1.81 -15.70
CA SER A 121 -0.17 -1.21 -16.01
C SER A 121 -1.29 -2.26 -15.94
N VAL A 122 -2.46 -1.86 -15.44
CA VAL A 122 -3.69 -2.68 -15.50
C VAL A 122 -4.03 -3.06 -16.94
N ALA A 123 -3.71 -2.20 -17.92
CA ALA A 123 -3.90 -2.50 -19.34
C ALA A 123 -3.07 -3.71 -19.84
N ASN A 124 -1.99 -4.06 -19.14
CA ASN A 124 -1.18 -5.25 -19.44
C ASN A 124 -1.75 -6.53 -18.77
N LEU A 125 -2.68 -6.39 -17.83
CA LEU A 125 -3.27 -7.49 -17.07
C LEU A 125 -4.68 -7.85 -17.56
N VAL A 126 -5.43 -6.85 -18.02
CA VAL A 126 -6.83 -6.99 -18.40
C VAL A 126 -6.97 -6.53 -19.84
N SER A 127 -7.41 -7.41 -20.74
CA SER A 127 -7.53 -7.08 -22.18
C SER A 127 -8.77 -6.24 -22.51
N ASP A 128 -9.77 -6.25 -21.65
CA ASP A 128 -11.06 -5.58 -21.83
C ASP A 128 -10.96 -4.12 -21.34
N GLU A 129 -11.15 -3.16 -22.25
CA GLU A 129 -11.03 -1.73 -21.94
C GLU A 129 -12.05 -1.23 -20.90
N GLU A 130 -13.27 -1.76 -20.88
CA GLU A 130 -14.27 -1.34 -19.90
C GLU A 130 -13.88 -1.79 -18.49
N LYS A 131 -13.32 -3.01 -18.39
CA LYS A 131 -12.77 -3.52 -17.13
C LYS A 131 -11.52 -2.75 -16.71
N GLN A 132 -10.62 -2.41 -17.63
CA GLN A 132 -9.48 -1.53 -17.33
C GLN A 132 -9.96 -0.18 -16.76
N ARG A 133 -10.95 0.46 -17.39
CA ARG A 133 -11.51 1.73 -16.93
C ARG A 133 -12.21 1.61 -15.57
N SER A 134 -12.64 0.41 -15.17
CA SER A 134 -13.30 0.20 -13.89
C SER A 134 -12.40 0.52 -12.69
N HIS A 135 -11.09 0.26 -12.81
CA HIS A 135 -10.07 0.56 -11.79
C HIS A 135 -9.78 2.06 -11.60
N LEU A 136 -10.34 2.92 -12.47
CA LEU A 136 -10.20 4.38 -12.39
C LEU A 136 -11.52 5.08 -12.05
N LYS A 137 -12.59 4.35 -11.71
CA LYS A 137 -13.93 4.93 -11.48
C LYS A 137 -13.99 5.94 -10.34
N SER A 138 -13.11 5.82 -9.35
CA SER A 138 -13.03 6.75 -8.22
C SER A 138 -11.94 7.82 -8.42
N ALA A 139 -11.20 7.77 -9.53
CA ALA A 139 -10.23 8.79 -9.87
C ALA A 139 -10.94 10.10 -10.27
N PRO A 140 -10.29 11.27 -10.08
CA PRO A 140 -8.98 11.47 -9.47
C PRO A 140 -9.02 11.56 -7.93
N ASN A 141 -10.21 11.56 -7.31
CA ASN A 141 -10.36 11.78 -5.87
C ASN A 141 -11.25 10.70 -5.24
N PRO A 142 -10.66 9.58 -4.76
CA PRO A 142 -11.41 8.50 -4.13
C PRO A 142 -12.02 8.90 -2.79
N GLN A 143 -11.69 10.08 -2.24
CA GLN A 143 -12.26 10.59 -0.98
C GLN A 143 -13.51 11.46 -1.18
N LYS A 144 -13.94 11.69 -2.44
CA LYS A 144 -15.20 12.38 -2.73
C LYS A 144 -16.39 11.59 -2.16
N GLU A 145 -17.46 12.32 -1.87
CA GLU A 145 -18.72 11.71 -1.46
C GLU A 145 -19.33 10.95 -2.64
N ASP A 146 -19.96 9.81 -2.35
CA ASP A 146 -20.64 8.93 -3.32
C ASP A 146 -19.78 8.41 -4.49
N VAL A 147 -18.46 8.34 -4.33
CA VAL A 147 -17.58 7.71 -5.34
C VAL A 147 -17.97 6.25 -5.59
N PRO A 148 -17.93 5.76 -6.84
CA PRO A 148 -18.21 4.36 -7.14
C PRO A 148 -17.32 3.42 -6.32
N LEU A 149 -17.86 2.28 -5.90
CA LEU A 149 -17.08 1.25 -5.21
C LEU A 149 -16.85 0.07 -6.15
N GLN A 150 -15.66 -0.50 -6.09
CA GLN A 150 -15.29 -1.71 -6.80
C GLN A 150 -15.31 -2.89 -5.85
N GLN A 151 -15.89 -4.01 -6.31
CA GLN A 151 -15.88 -5.24 -5.53
C GLN A 151 -14.48 -5.82 -5.50
N ILE A 152 -14.05 -6.24 -4.31
CA ILE A 152 -12.90 -7.12 -4.13
C ILE A 152 -13.36 -8.43 -3.51
N LYS A 153 -12.69 -9.53 -3.88
CA LYS A 153 -12.88 -10.88 -3.36
C LYS A 153 -11.70 -11.25 -2.48
N ILE A 154 -11.97 -11.49 -1.20
CA ILE A 154 -10.97 -11.75 -0.17
C ILE A 154 -10.75 -13.25 -0.06
N VAL A 155 -9.48 -13.65 -0.14
CA VAL A 155 -9.02 -15.04 -0.09
C VAL A 155 -9.29 -15.63 1.30
N PRO A 156 -9.86 -16.84 1.42
CA PRO A 156 -10.08 -17.50 2.71
C PRO A 156 -8.77 -17.75 3.46
N ASN A 157 -8.83 -17.87 4.79
CA ASN A 157 -7.69 -18.14 5.67
C ASN A 157 -6.55 -17.11 5.59
N SER A 158 -6.84 -15.90 5.10
CA SER A 158 -5.97 -14.74 5.17
C SER A 158 -6.26 -13.95 6.45
N ARG A 159 -5.30 -13.14 6.92
CA ARG A 159 -5.55 -12.22 8.05
C ARG A 159 -6.70 -11.26 7.72
N LEU A 160 -6.77 -10.79 6.48
CA LEU A 160 -7.84 -9.95 5.98
C LEU A 160 -9.19 -10.65 6.14
N ALA A 161 -9.29 -11.95 5.81
CA ALA A 161 -10.50 -12.74 6.03
C ALA A 161 -10.91 -12.76 7.51
N GLU A 162 -9.97 -12.95 8.43
CA GLU A 162 -10.24 -12.91 9.88
C GLU A 162 -10.79 -11.54 10.34
N LEU A 163 -10.23 -10.45 9.80
CA LEU A 163 -10.67 -9.09 10.12
C LEU A 163 -12.10 -8.82 9.62
N VAL A 164 -12.40 -9.23 8.38
CA VAL A 164 -13.70 -8.92 7.75
C VAL A 164 -14.82 -9.86 8.18
N ALA A 165 -14.52 -11.06 8.69
CA ALA A 165 -15.51 -12.05 9.12
C ALA A 165 -16.44 -11.54 10.23
N LYS A 166 -16.07 -10.46 10.93
CA LYS A 166 -16.94 -9.79 11.91
C LYS A 166 -18.15 -9.08 11.29
N PHE A 167 -18.07 -8.75 10.00
CA PHE A 167 -19.05 -7.91 9.30
C PHE A 167 -19.62 -8.58 8.04
N LEU A 168 -18.91 -9.57 7.50
CA LEU A 168 -19.26 -10.22 6.24
C LEU A 168 -19.50 -11.70 6.46
N ILE A 169 -20.40 -12.26 5.67
CA ILE A 169 -20.66 -13.70 5.60
C ILE A 169 -19.90 -14.24 4.37
N PRO A 170 -19.08 -15.30 4.52
CA PRO A 170 -18.39 -15.89 3.38
C PRO A 170 -19.37 -16.65 2.49
N ASN A 171 -19.01 -16.83 1.22
CA ASN A 171 -19.72 -17.73 0.32
C ASN A 171 -19.40 -19.21 0.63
N GLU A 172 -19.98 -20.12 -0.15
CA GLU A 172 -19.81 -21.58 0.00
C GLU A 172 -18.34 -22.05 -0.06
N ASN A 173 -17.48 -21.29 -0.74
CA ASN A 173 -16.04 -21.56 -0.87
C ASN A 173 -15.19 -20.83 0.19
N GLY A 174 -15.81 -20.19 1.19
CA GLY A 174 -15.13 -19.44 2.24
C GLY A 174 -14.66 -18.04 1.85
N TRP A 175 -14.95 -17.57 0.63
CA TRP A 175 -14.52 -16.25 0.16
C TRP A 175 -15.44 -15.15 0.68
N PHE A 176 -14.87 -14.00 1.02
CA PHE A 176 -15.64 -12.81 1.38
C PHE A 176 -15.62 -11.79 0.23
N SER A 177 -16.65 -10.96 0.16
CA SER A 177 -16.71 -9.85 -0.81
C SER A 177 -17.00 -8.53 -0.09
N THR A 178 -16.23 -7.50 -0.40
CA THR A 178 -16.45 -6.12 0.07
C THR A 178 -16.20 -5.14 -1.07
N TYR A 179 -16.44 -3.86 -0.84
CA TYR A 179 -16.31 -2.84 -1.87
C TYR A 179 -15.49 -1.64 -1.41
N PHE A 180 -14.47 -1.24 -2.18
CA PHE A 180 -13.66 -0.06 -1.88
C PHE A 180 -13.60 0.90 -3.06
N PRO A 181 -13.39 2.20 -2.82
CA PRO A 181 -13.07 3.13 -3.89
C PRO A 181 -11.80 2.69 -4.61
N ASP A 182 -11.84 2.76 -5.94
CA ASP A 182 -10.75 2.30 -6.79
C ASP A 182 -10.30 3.37 -7.78
N ALA A 183 -9.01 3.69 -7.74
CA ALA A 183 -8.43 4.84 -8.43
C ALA A 183 -6.95 4.61 -8.79
N HIS A 184 -6.64 3.52 -9.49
CA HIS A 184 -5.28 3.20 -9.93
C HIS A 184 -5.21 2.72 -11.38
N SER A 185 -4.09 2.99 -12.04
CA SER A 185 -3.76 2.41 -13.35
C SER A 185 -2.61 1.40 -13.29
N GLY A 186 -1.92 1.31 -12.15
CA GLY A 186 -0.84 0.34 -11.91
C GLY A 186 -1.30 -0.75 -10.95
N ALA A 187 -0.77 -1.96 -11.10
CA ALA A 187 -1.05 -3.08 -10.21
C ALA A 187 0.14 -4.05 -10.14
N VAL A 188 0.17 -4.86 -9.09
CA VAL A 188 1.15 -5.94 -8.96
C VAL A 188 0.84 -7.01 -10.01
N SER A 189 1.87 -7.40 -10.76
CA SER A 189 1.76 -8.42 -11.82
C SER A 189 1.30 -9.76 -11.23
N ASN A 190 0.26 -10.36 -11.81
CA ASN A 190 -0.29 -11.65 -11.36
C ASN A 190 0.26 -12.86 -12.14
N THR A 191 1.43 -12.72 -12.78
CA THR A 191 2.08 -13.81 -13.48
C THR A 191 2.53 -14.92 -12.51
N PRO A 192 2.66 -16.18 -12.96
CA PRO A 192 3.16 -17.26 -12.10
C PRO A 192 4.55 -16.98 -11.52
N GLU A 193 5.43 -16.33 -12.30
CA GLU A 193 6.77 -15.95 -11.83
C GLU A 193 6.71 -14.94 -10.68
N ASN A 194 5.91 -13.89 -10.83
CA ASN A 194 5.79 -12.85 -9.82
C ASN A 194 5.10 -13.36 -8.55
N ARG A 195 4.10 -14.25 -8.69
CA ARG A 195 3.48 -14.96 -7.56
C ARG A 195 4.48 -15.83 -6.80
N ARG A 196 5.31 -16.59 -7.51
CA ARG A 196 6.37 -17.39 -6.88
C ARG A 196 7.38 -16.51 -6.13
N LYS A 197 7.76 -15.36 -6.69
CA LYS A 197 8.63 -14.38 -6.01
C LYS A 197 7.99 -13.86 -4.72
N LEU A 198 6.70 -13.49 -4.76
CA LEU A 198 5.95 -13.08 -3.57
C LEU A 198 5.98 -14.16 -2.48
N GLU A 199 5.64 -15.39 -2.83
CA GLU A 199 5.61 -16.52 -1.90
C GLU A 199 6.97 -16.82 -1.28
N LEU A 200 8.05 -16.79 -2.07
CA LEU A 200 9.43 -16.98 -1.59
C LEU A 200 9.87 -15.91 -0.59
N LEU A 201 9.33 -14.70 -0.71
CA LEU A 201 9.56 -13.60 0.22
C LEU A 201 8.64 -13.66 1.45
N GLY A 202 7.73 -14.64 1.51
CA GLY A 202 6.77 -14.82 2.59
C GLY A 202 5.50 -13.97 2.47
N TYR A 203 5.22 -13.42 1.28
CA TYR A 203 4.00 -12.69 0.99
C TYR A 203 2.90 -13.63 0.49
N LYS A 204 1.65 -13.27 0.75
CA LYS A 204 0.45 -13.97 0.29
C LYS A 204 -0.51 -12.99 -0.37
N VAL A 205 -1.12 -13.38 -1.48
CA VAL A 205 -2.23 -12.59 -2.03
C VAL A 205 -3.47 -12.80 -1.16
N ALA A 206 -4.08 -11.70 -0.73
CA ALA A 206 -5.22 -11.70 0.19
C ALA A 206 -6.53 -11.22 -0.45
N ALA A 207 -6.47 -10.52 -1.59
CA ALA A 207 -7.67 -10.19 -2.35
C ALA A 207 -7.41 -10.03 -3.83
N PHE A 208 -8.47 -10.23 -4.63
CA PHE A 208 -8.50 -9.99 -6.06
C PHE A 208 -9.71 -9.15 -6.46
N SER A 209 -9.61 -8.41 -7.55
CA SER A 209 -10.76 -7.86 -8.28
C SER A 209 -11.52 -8.98 -9.01
N SER A 210 -12.68 -8.65 -9.60
CA SER A 210 -13.45 -9.62 -10.40
C SER A 210 -12.74 -10.07 -11.69
N ASP A 211 -11.80 -9.29 -12.20
CA ASP A 211 -11.01 -9.59 -13.41
C ASP A 211 -9.61 -10.15 -13.11
N GLY A 212 -9.31 -10.44 -11.84
CA GLY A 212 -8.12 -11.17 -11.43
C GLY A 212 -6.88 -10.30 -11.15
N VAL A 213 -7.04 -8.98 -11.08
CA VAL A 213 -6.02 -8.05 -10.57
C VAL A 213 -5.87 -8.26 -9.06
N ILE A 214 -4.63 -8.21 -8.56
CA ILE A 214 -4.33 -8.34 -7.12
C ILE A 214 -4.72 -7.04 -6.42
N GLU A 215 -5.61 -7.14 -5.43
CA GLU A 215 -6.18 -6.00 -4.70
C GLU A 215 -5.64 -5.87 -3.27
N ALA A 216 -5.17 -6.98 -2.69
CA ALA A 216 -4.52 -6.94 -1.40
C ALA A 216 -3.43 -8.01 -1.28
N ILE A 217 -2.38 -7.68 -0.54
CA ILE A 217 -1.25 -8.56 -0.24
C ILE A 217 -0.96 -8.51 1.26
N GLU A 218 -0.71 -9.66 1.86
CA GLU A 218 -0.23 -9.81 3.22
C GLU A 218 1.25 -10.16 3.24
N ASP A 219 2.02 -9.61 4.16
CA ASP A 219 3.40 -10.06 4.41
C ASP A 219 3.49 -11.09 5.54
N LYS A 220 4.71 -11.64 5.70
CA LYS A 220 5.09 -12.58 6.76
C LYS A 220 4.94 -12.03 8.18
N HIS A 221 4.76 -10.73 8.36
CA HIS A 221 4.54 -10.07 9.64
C HIS A 221 3.06 -9.72 9.87
N GLY A 222 2.17 -10.14 8.96
CA GLY A 222 0.74 -9.89 9.01
C GLY A 222 0.35 -8.47 8.62
N ASN A 223 1.25 -7.64 8.10
CA ASN A 223 0.86 -6.35 7.51
C ASN A 223 0.04 -6.60 6.24
N ILE A 224 -0.94 -5.73 5.98
CA ILE A 224 -1.83 -5.84 4.83
C ILE A 224 -1.68 -4.59 3.98
N TYR A 225 -1.51 -4.78 2.69
CA TYR A 225 -1.32 -3.74 1.68
C TYR A 225 -2.47 -3.79 0.69
N PHE A 226 -3.00 -2.64 0.28
CA PHE A 226 -4.17 -2.55 -0.59
C PHE A 226 -3.86 -1.79 -1.87
N GLN A 227 -4.44 -2.22 -2.98
CA GLN A 227 -4.39 -1.49 -4.25
C GLN A 227 -5.53 -0.44 -4.32
N SER A 228 -6.73 -0.83 -3.90
CA SER A 228 -7.88 0.05 -3.65
C SER A 228 -7.73 0.90 -2.38
N HIS A 229 -8.71 1.79 -2.11
CA HIS A 229 -8.63 2.86 -1.12
C HIS A 229 -9.59 2.70 0.09
N PRO A 230 -9.38 1.73 1.00
CA PRO A 230 -10.23 1.60 2.19
C PRO A 230 -10.15 2.84 3.12
N GLU A 231 -9.02 3.56 3.13
CA GLU A 231 -8.85 4.79 3.91
C GLU A 231 -9.87 5.87 3.54
N ALA A 232 -10.28 5.92 2.27
CA ALA A 232 -11.23 6.92 1.80
C ALA A 232 -12.62 6.75 2.44
N LEU A 233 -13.02 5.51 2.74
CA LEU A 233 -14.27 5.25 3.46
C LEU A 233 -14.18 5.65 4.93
N VAL A 234 -13.01 5.50 5.55
CA VAL A 234 -12.78 5.84 6.96
C VAL A 234 -12.81 7.36 7.18
N VAL A 235 -12.22 8.14 6.28
CA VAL A 235 -12.22 9.63 6.34
C VAL A 235 -13.64 10.20 6.40
N LYS A 236 -14.63 9.49 5.84
CA LYS A 236 -16.03 9.91 5.78
C LYS A 236 -16.97 8.95 6.54
N SER A 237 -16.44 8.23 7.52
CA SER A 237 -17.17 7.19 8.25
C SER A 237 -18.50 7.67 8.84
N ASP A 238 -18.55 8.86 9.45
CA ASP A 238 -19.80 9.42 9.99
C ASP A 238 -20.89 9.54 8.91
N LYS A 239 -20.55 10.09 7.73
CA LYS A 239 -21.51 10.20 6.63
C LYS A 239 -21.86 8.83 6.05
N ASN A 240 -20.87 7.97 5.86
CA ASN A 240 -21.07 6.66 5.24
C ASN A 240 -21.89 5.71 6.11
N LEU A 241 -21.77 5.80 7.45
CA LEU A 241 -22.51 4.96 8.39
C LEU A 241 -23.92 5.48 8.66
N TYR A 242 -24.08 6.78 8.84
CA TYR A 242 -25.35 7.36 9.31
C TYR A 242 -26.21 7.99 8.23
N LEU A 243 -25.62 8.40 7.09
CA LEU A 243 -26.33 9.13 6.03
C LEU A 243 -26.40 8.35 4.70
N SER A 244 -25.69 7.23 4.57
CA SER A 244 -25.79 6.42 3.36
C SER A 244 -27.05 5.57 3.39
N ASN A 245 -27.84 5.62 2.32
CA ASN A 245 -28.94 4.68 2.09
C ASN A 245 -28.48 3.33 1.51
N HIS A 246 -27.16 3.15 1.29
CA HIS A 246 -26.59 1.96 0.66
C HIS A 246 -25.95 1.05 1.70
N LYS A 247 -26.59 -0.10 1.96
CA LYS A 247 -26.13 -1.09 2.93
C LYS A 247 -24.71 -1.59 2.62
N GLU A 248 -24.37 -1.78 1.35
CA GLU A 248 -23.03 -2.22 0.94
C GLU A 248 -21.94 -1.21 1.34
N ARG A 249 -22.22 0.10 1.20
CA ARG A 249 -21.28 1.15 1.59
C ARG A 249 -21.10 1.21 3.09
N GLN A 250 -22.18 1.07 3.86
CA GLN A 250 -22.12 1.03 5.32
C GLN A 250 -21.25 -0.14 5.80
N VAL A 251 -21.53 -1.35 5.31
CA VAL A 251 -20.76 -2.55 5.66
C VAL A 251 -19.30 -2.42 5.23
N SER A 252 -19.04 -1.94 4.02
CA SER A 252 -17.67 -1.72 3.53
C SER A 252 -16.92 -0.67 4.36
N THR A 253 -17.63 0.32 4.90
CA THR A 253 -17.05 1.31 5.82
C THR A 253 -16.67 0.68 7.15
N LEU A 254 -17.50 -0.21 7.71
CA LEU A 254 -17.16 -0.96 8.94
C LEU A 254 -15.92 -1.85 8.72
N VAL A 255 -15.85 -2.53 7.58
CA VAL A 255 -14.68 -3.32 7.18
C VAL A 255 -13.44 -2.43 7.07
N ALA A 256 -13.53 -1.28 6.41
CA ALA A 256 -12.41 -0.35 6.30
C ALA A 256 -11.95 0.18 7.67
N ILE A 257 -12.88 0.50 8.58
CA ILE A 257 -12.56 0.89 9.95
C ILE A 257 -11.82 -0.24 10.68
N ALA A 258 -12.24 -1.50 10.50
CA ALA A 258 -11.60 -2.65 11.12
C ALA A 258 -10.16 -2.86 10.60
N ILE A 259 -9.93 -2.69 9.30
CA ILE A 259 -8.60 -2.74 8.68
C ILE A 259 -7.70 -1.64 9.27
N ILE A 260 -8.18 -0.39 9.33
CA ILE A 260 -7.40 0.72 9.89
C ILE A 260 -7.15 0.53 11.40
N ASN A 261 -8.11 0.02 12.15
CA ASN A 261 -7.93 -0.30 13.56
C ASN A 261 -6.91 -1.43 13.77
N ASP A 262 -6.91 -2.47 12.94
CA ASP A 262 -5.90 -3.52 13.00
C ASP A 262 -4.51 -2.93 12.81
N PHE A 263 -4.31 -2.12 11.77
CA PHE A 263 -3.04 -1.44 11.54
C PHE A 263 -2.61 -0.61 12.76
N LEU A 264 -3.49 0.23 13.29
CA LEU A 264 -3.12 1.15 14.37
C LEU A 264 -2.88 0.44 15.70
N TYR A 265 -3.70 -0.55 16.05
CA TYR A 265 -3.78 -1.07 17.43
C TYR A 265 -3.44 -2.55 17.60
N ARG A 266 -3.05 -3.26 16.53
CA ARG A 266 -2.54 -4.63 16.68
C ARG A 266 -1.38 -4.68 17.68
N ALA A 267 -1.43 -5.63 18.60
CA ALA A 267 -0.37 -5.86 19.58
C ALA A 267 0.94 -6.27 18.91
#